data_AF-A0A0F9C7C7-F1
#
_entry.id   AF-A0A0F9C7C7-F1
#
_cell.length_a   1.000
_cell.length_b   1.000
_cell.length_c   1.000
_cell.angle_alpha   90.00
_cell.angle_beta   90.00
_cell.angle_gamma   90.00
#
_symmetry.space_group_name_H-M   'P 1'
#
loop_
_entity.id
_entity.type
_entity.pdbx_description
1 polymer ?
#
loop_
_entity_poly.entity_id
_entity_poly.type
_entity_poly.pdbx_seq_one_letter_code
_entity_poly.pdbx_strand_id
1 'polypeptide(L)' 'MPGHTTKERAKKKVPKRLRKKVSKKISKLRHEGKSQAQAIAQGINQTMSESKKKK' A
#
# COMPACT_ATOMS: atom_id res chain seq x y z
N MET A 1 -1.90 -31.82 23.50
CA MET A 1 -1.45 -31.27 22.20
C MET A 1 -0.74 -29.95 22.46
N PRO A 2 0.60 -29.84 22.30
CA PRO A 2 1.30 -28.58 22.53
C PRO A 2 0.90 -27.57 21.44
N GLY A 3 0.29 -26.47 21.88
CA GLY A 3 -0.16 -25.39 21.00
C GLY A 3 1.03 -24.74 20.28
N HIS A 4 1.00 -24.78 18.96
CA HIS A 4 1.95 -24.06 18.11
C HIS A 4 2.01 -22.59 18.52
N THR A 5 3.20 -22.17 18.94
CA THR A 5 3.54 -20.79 19.29
C THR A 5 3.50 -19.92 18.02
N THR A 6 2.34 -19.36 17.68
CA THR A 6 2.17 -18.43 16.55
C THR A 6 2.78 -17.04 16.81
N LYS A 7 3.94 -16.95 17.47
CA LYS A 7 4.63 -15.68 17.76
C LYS A 7 5.56 -15.22 16.63
N GLU A 8 5.66 -15.95 15.52
CA GLU A 8 6.69 -15.69 14.50
C GLU A 8 6.25 -14.93 13.23
N ARG A 9 5.03 -14.39 13.17
CA ARG A 9 4.58 -13.65 11.96
C ARG A 9 3.73 -12.42 12.24
N ALA A 10 4.12 -11.60 13.20
CA ALA A 10 3.66 -10.22 13.26
C ALA A 10 4.34 -9.37 12.16
N LYS A 11 4.21 -9.76 10.88
CA LYS A 11 4.51 -8.85 9.77
C LYS A 11 3.58 -7.66 9.95
N LYS A 12 4.11 -6.48 10.29
CA LYS A 12 3.34 -5.24 10.48
C LYS A 12 2.41 -5.06 9.28
N LYS A 13 1.13 -5.42 9.44
CA LYS A 13 0.16 -5.38 8.34
C LYS A 13 -0.08 -3.91 8.01
N VAL A 14 0.14 -3.53 6.76
CA VAL A 14 -0.21 -2.18 6.29
C VAL A 14 -1.70 -1.94 6.56
N PRO A 15 -2.10 -0.82 7.18
CA PRO A 15 -3.51 -0.52 7.44
C PRO A 15 -4.38 -0.67 6.18
N LYS A 16 -5.57 -1.29 6.32
CA LYS A 16 -6.50 -1.54 5.19
C LYS A 16 -6.83 -0.26 4.42
N ARG A 17 -7.00 0.86 5.14
CA ARG A 17 -7.26 2.19 4.57
C ARG A 17 -6.13 2.64 3.62
N LEU A 18 -4.87 2.48 4.02
CA LEU A 18 -3.73 2.86 3.19
C LEU A 18 -3.61 1.98 1.94
N ARG A 19 -3.80 0.65 2.10
CA ARG A 19 -3.81 -0.28 0.96
C ARG A 19 -4.86 0.08 -0.08
N LYS A 20 -6.08 0.44 0.35
CA LYS A 20 -7.16 0.86 -0.55
C LYS A 20 -6.86 2.17 -1.26
N LYS A 21 -6.26 3.16 -0.57
CA LYS A 21 -5.85 4.44 -1.20
C LYS A 21 -4.79 4.23 -2.28
N VAL A 22 -3.71 3.50 -1.96
CA VAL A 22 -2.64 3.17 -2.91
C VAL A 22 -3.21 2.40 -4.11
N SER A 23 -4.05 1.39 -3.86
CA SER A 23 -4.68 0.59 -4.92
C SER A 23 -5.54 1.44 -5.87
N LYS A 24 -6.34 2.38 -5.35
CA LYS A 24 -7.14 3.30 -6.18
C LYS A 24 -6.24 4.18 -7.08
N LYS A 25 -5.14 4.70 -6.54
CA LYS A 25 -4.17 5.50 -7.32
C LYS A 25 -3.49 4.65 -8.39
N ILE A 26 -3.01 3.45 -8.06
CA ILE A 26 -2.40 2.53 -9.04
C ILE A 26 -3.36 2.22 -10.18
N SER A 27 -4.63 1.90 -9.88
CA SER A 27 -5.64 1.63 -10.91
C SER A 27 -5.82 2.84 -11.84
N LYS A 28 -5.98 4.04 -11.30
CA LYS A 28 -6.07 5.28 -12.10
C LYS A 28 -4.84 5.45 -13.02
N LEU A 29 -3.63 5.30 -12.47
CA LEU A 29 -2.38 5.43 -13.22
C LEU A 29 -2.22 4.37 -14.32
N ARG A 30 -2.73 3.16 -14.12
CA ARG A 30 -2.76 2.13 -15.15
C ARG A 30 -3.75 2.47 -16.27
N HIS A 31 -4.91 3.06 -15.95
CA HIS A 31 -5.85 3.56 -16.96
C HIS A 31 -5.26 4.73 -17.77
N GLU A 32 -4.36 5.52 -17.18
CA GLU A 32 -3.58 6.57 -17.86
C GLU A 32 -2.45 6.01 -18.75
N GLY A 33 -2.30 4.68 -18.88
CA GLY A 33 -1.29 4.05 -19.74
C GLY A 33 0.08 3.83 -19.10
N LYS A 34 0.23 4.06 -17.78
CA LYS A 34 1.51 3.82 -17.09
C LYS A 34 1.75 2.33 -16.89
N SER A 35 3.02 1.94 -17.01
CA SER A 35 3.43 0.57 -16.71
C SER A 35 3.15 0.23 -15.24
N GLN A 36 2.94 -1.05 -14.95
CA GLN A 36 2.59 -1.49 -13.60
C GLN A 36 3.62 -1.05 -12.55
N ALA A 37 4.93 -1.15 -12.87
CA ALA A 37 6.00 -0.72 -12.00
C ALA A 37 5.95 0.79 -11.71
N GLN A 38 5.75 1.60 -12.75
CA GLN A 38 5.64 3.06 -12.61
C GLN A 38 4.38 3.45 -11.82
N ALA A 39 3.25 2.81 -12.08
CA ALA A 39 1.99 3.07 -11.38
C ALA A 39 2.11 2.73 -9.88
N ILE A 40 2.80 1.65 -9.52
CA ILE A 40 3.06 1.28 -8.12
C ILE A 40 3.94 2.32 -7.44
N ALA A 41 5.09 2.66 -8.03
CA ALA A 41 6.02 3.62 -7.46
C ALA A 41 5.36 5.00 -7.27
N GLN A 42 4.70 5.51 -8.30
CA GLN A 42 3.99 6.80 -8.25
C GLN A 42 2.81 6.75 -7.28
N GLY A 43 2.01 5.68 -7.27
CA GLY A 43 0.87 5.52 -6.38
C GLY A 43 1.27 5.53 -4.90
N ILE A 44 2.39 4.90 -4.55
CA ILE A 44 2.96 4.91 -3.20
C ILE A 44 3.45 6.33 -2.85
N ASN A 45 4.28 6.93 -3.70
CA ASN A 45 4.87 8.25 -3.47
C ASN A 45 3.80 9.34 -3.28
N GLN A 46 2.76 9.34 -4.13
CA GLN A 46 1.64 10.26 -4.01
C GLN A 46 0.83 10.05 -2.72
N THR A 47 0.68 8.80 -2.27
CA THR A 47 -0.04 8.54 -1.00
C THR A 47 0.76 9.03 0.21
N MET A 48 2.09 8.96 0.15
CA MET A 48 2.99 9.44 1.20
C MET A 48 3.14 10.97 1.22
N SER A 49 3.07 11.64 0.07
CA SER A 49 3.08 13.11 0.03
C SER A 49 1.78 13.72 0.54
N GLU A 50 0.62 13.11 0.23
CA GLU A 50 -0.68 13.53 0.74
C GLU A 50 -0.80 13.43 2.26
N SER A 51 -0.21 12.40 2.86
CA SER A 51 -0.23 12.24 4.32
C SER A 51 0.67 13.25 5.04
N LYS A 52 1.76 13.69 4.40
CA LYS A 52 2.66 14.72 4.93
C LYS A 52 2.09 16.14 4.80
N LYS A 53 1.37 16.47 3.72
CA LYS A 53 0.79 17.81 3.49
C LYS A 53 -0.34 18.18 4.47
N LYS A 54 -0.92 17.19 5.16
CA LYS A 54 -1.97 17.42 6.17
C LYS A 54 -1.44 17.55 7.61
N LYS A 55 -0.13 17.50 7.81
CA LYS A 55 0.53 17.93 9.05
C LYS A 55 1.00 19.36 8.88
#